data_AF-A0A963RLQ0-F1
#
_entry.id   AF-A0A963RLQ0-F1
#
_cell.length_a   1.000
_cell.length_b   1.000
_cell.length_c   1.000
_cell.angle_alpha   90.00
_cell.angle_beta   90.00
_cell.angle_gamma   90.00
#
_symmetry.space_group_name_H-M   'P 1'
#
loop_
_entity.id
_entity.type
_entity.pdbx_description
1 polymer ?
#
loop_
_entity_poly.entity_id
_entity_poly.type
_entity_poly.pdbx_seq_one_letter_code
_entity_poly.pdbx_strand_id
1 'polypeptide(L)'
;MENNENEQQNATTADQIDGLLDQLEAISDQSRANLVAALRAYAKDRTPPDPAERAKGVFAYPELTLRFASDVPPPYPARAFARLNQPGTYRTSIADPALFRPYLKEQLGHLVSDYSVQLEVGRSSDEIPYQYVLDGSAGLTNVGSPELTRVFPAPDLINIGDEVADGQWHSPDPSVRPLSLFDALRTDFSLARLRHYTGTPAKHFQRYVLFTNYIRYVEEFIDFAIDALGDKNSGYHRFSAPGAVLERGELDDARAQIAAGTWRKHQMPAYHLIGEGNSGITLVNIGVGP
;
A
#
# COMPACT_ATOMS: atom_id res chain seq x y z
N MET A 1 10.19 -25.36 33.49
CA MET A 1 11.14 -24.23 33.60
C MET A 1 12.18 -24.26 32.49
N GLU A 2 12.45 -25.38 31.82
CA GLU A 2 13.36 -25.43 30.64
C GLU A 2 12.75 -24.94 29.31
N ASN A 3 11.43 -24.77 29.18
CA ASN A 3 10.81 -24.30 27.93
C ASN A 3 10.89 -22.77 27.71
N ASN A 4 10.94 -21.96 28.77
CA ASN A 4 10.90 -20.49 28.64
C ASN A 4 12.25 -19.88 28.22
N GLU A 5 13.37 -20.59 28.42
CA GLU A 5 14.70 -20.11 28.01
C GLU A 5 14.94 -20.25 26.50
N ASN A 6 14.31 -21.24 25.84
CA ASN A 6 14.40 -21.42 24.39
C ASN A 6 13.49 -20.48 23.59
N GLU A 7 12.36 -20.04 24.14
CA GLU A 7 11.43 -19.13 23.45
C GLU A 7 11.95 -17.68 23.40
N GLN A 8 12.71 -17.23 24.40
CA GLN A 8 13.37 -15.93 24.39
C GLN A 8 14.53 -15.83 23.38
N GLN A 9 15.08 -16.97 22.92
CA GLN A 9 16.18 -16.98 21.95
C GLN A 9 15.74 -16.77 20.49
N ASN A 10 14.43 -16.78 20.18
CA ASN A 10 13.90 -16.62 18.83
C ASN A 10 13.04 -15.35 18.61
N ALA A 11 12.99 -14.44 19.59
CA ALA A 11 12.29 -13.18 19.43
C ALA A 11 13.01 -12.27 18.43
N THR A 12 12.25 -11.63 17.55
CA THR A 12 12.78 -10.64 16.60
C THR A 12 13.18 -9.37 17.35
N THR A 13 14.31 -8.78 16.96
CA THR A 13 14.82 -7.52 17.53
C THR A 13 14.65 -6.35 16.55
N ALA A 14 14.71 -5.11 17.06
CA ALA A 14 14.43 -3.92 16.27
C ALA A 14 15.40 -3.70 15.10
N ASP A 15 16.66 -4.14 15.24
CA ASP A 15 17.69 -4.08 14.19
C ASP A 15 17.41 -5.04 13.01
N GLN A 16 16.59 -6.08 13.22
CA GLN A 16 16.21 -7.02 12.16
C GLN A 16 15.06 -6.50 11.28
N ILE A 17 14.35 -5.44 11.70
CA ILE A 17 13.16 -4.93 11.00
C ILE A 17 13.50 -4.49 9.57
N ASP A 18 14.58 -3.74 9.36
CA ASP A 18 14.95 -3.30 8.01
C ASP A 18 15.22 -4.47 7.06
N GLY A 19 15.88 -5.53 7.55
CA GLY A 19 16.12 -6.74 6.76
C GLY A 19 14.85 -7.54 6.42
N LEU A 20 13.81 -7.48 7.28
CA LEU A 20 12.50 -8.06 6.97
C LEU A 20 11.75 -7.22 5.92
N LEU A 21 11.82 -5.90 6.01
CA LEU A 21 11.23 -5.01 5.00
C LEU A 21 11.91 -5.18 3.64
N ASP A 22 13.24 -5.33 3.61
CA ASP A 22 13.99 -5.62 2.39
C ASP A 22 13.55 -6.94 1.75
N GLN A 23 13.23 -7.97 2.55
CA GLN A 23 12.70 -9.23 2.04
C GLN A 23 11.29 -9.08 1.46
N LEU A 24 10.41 -8.30 2.10
CA LEU A 24 9.08 -8.01 1.56
C LEU A 24 9.19 -7.32 0.20
N GLU A 25 10.03 -6.29 0.10
CA GLU A 25 10.30 -5.55 -1.15
C GLU A 25 10.87 -6.49 -2.22
N ALA A 26 11.90 -7.28 -1.91
CA ALA A 26 12.53 -8.21 -2.86
C ALA A 26 11.54 -9.25 -3.40
N ILE A 27 10.67 -9.82 -2.55
CA ILE A 27 9.64 -10.76 -2.98
C ILE A 27 8.63 -10.05 -3.90
N SER A 28 8.19 -8.84 -3.55
CA SER A 28 7.24 -8.06 -4.36
C SER A 28 7.82 -7.73 -5.74
N ASP A 29 9.04 -7.20 -5.77
CA ASP A 29 9.73 -6.83 -7.00
C ASP A 29 9.96 -8.04 -7.89
N GLN A 30 10.40 -9.16 -7.32
CA GLN A 30 10.60 -10.40 -8.06
C GLN A 30 9.27 -10.93 -8.64
N SER A 31 8.20 -10.95 -7.84
CA SER A 31 6.88 -11.40 -8.32
C SER A 31 6.33 -10.52 -9.43
N ARG A 32 6.46 -9.20 -9.31
CA ARG A 32 6.05 -8.24 -10.35
C ARG A 32 6.88 -8.42 -11.62
N ALA A 33 8.21 -8.56 -11.49
CA ALA A 33 9.11 -8.78 -12.62
C ALA A 33 8.81 -10.11 -13.34
N ASN A 34 8.57 -11.18 -12.59
CA ASN A 34 8.16 -12.49 -13.13
C ASN A 34 6.85 -12.37 -13.92
N LEU A 35 5.86 -11.67 -13.37
CA LEU A 35 4.56 -11.49 -14.01
C LEU A 35 4.68 -10.68 -15.32
N VAL A 36 5.46 -9.59 -15.31
CA VAL A 36 5.76 -8.80 -16.52
C VAL A 36 6.49 -9.64 -17.57
N ALA A 37 7.46 -10.47 -17.18
CA ALA A 37 8.17 -11.36 -18.09
C ALA A 37 7.23 -12.41 -18.71
N ALA A 38 6.37 -13.02 -17.91
CA ALA A 38 5.39 -14.00 -18.36
C ALA A 38 4.34 -13.38 -19.30
N LEU A 39 3.86 -12.17 -18.98
CA LEU A 39 2.98 -11.38 -19.84
C LEU A 39 3.62 -11.10 -21.21
N ARG A 40 4.90 -10.70 -21.23
CA ARG A 40 5.65 -10.46 -22.49
C ARG A 40 5.86 -11.74 -23.31
N ALA A 41 6.19 -12.85 -22.66
CA ALA A 41 6.31 -14.14 -23.33
C ALA A 41 4.98 -14.54 -23.99
N TYR A 42 3.89 -14.49 -23.21
CA TYR A 42 2.55 -14.82 -23.71
C TYR A 42 2.10 -13.90 -24.87
N ALA A 43 2.41 -12.61 -24.78
CA ALA A 43 2.15 -11.68 -25.87
C ALA A 43 2.91 -12.03 -27.15
N LYS A 44 4.16 -12.47 -27.04
CA LYS A 44 5.02 -12.78 -28.19
C LYS A 44 4.60 -14.06 -28.91
N ASP A 45 4.38 -15.15 -28.16
CA ASP A 45 4.24 -16.50 -28.75
C ASP A 45 3.18 -17.37 -28.06
N ARG A 46 2.35 -16.79 -27.19
CA ARG A 46 1.29 -17.48 -26.44
C ARG A 46 1.81 -18.58 -25.50
N THR A 47 3.08 -18.50 -25.08
CA THR A 47 3.61 -19.38 -24.02
C THR A 47 2.98 -19.02 -22.66
N PRO A 48 2.14 -19.90 -22.07
CA PRO A 48 1.56 -19.65 -20.76
C PRO A 48 2.61 -19.82 -19.65
N PRO A 49 2.42 -19.19 -18.48
CA PRO A 49 3.27 -19.45 -17.32
C PRO A 49 3.13 -20.91 -16.85
N ASP A 50 4.24 -21.50 -16.39
CA ASP A 50 4.26 -22.87 -15.88
C ASP A 50 3.37 -22.99 -14.61
N PRO A 51 2.35 -23.87 -14.60
CA PRO A 51 1.52 -24.11 -13.43
C PRO A 51 2.31 -24.52 -12.18
N ALA A 52 3.41 -25.26 -12.33
CA ALA A 52 4.23 -25.69 -11.20
C ALA A 52 4.98 -24.52 -10.55
N GLU A 53 5.44 -23.55 -11.34
CA GLU A 53 6.08 -22.34 -10.82
C GLU A 53 5.06 -21.39 -10.19
N ARG A 54 3.85 -21.30 -10.76
CA ARG A 54 2.73 -20.58 -10.13
C ARG A 54 2.37 -21.16 -8.76
N ALA A 55 2.29 -22.49 -8.65
CA ALA A 55 2.04 -23.16 -7.37
C ALA A 55 3.14 -22.90 -6.32
N LYS A 56 4.37 -22.54 -6.73
CA LYS A 56 5.46 -22.10 -5.84
C LYS A 56 5.37 -20.60 -5.47
N GLY A 57 4.34 -19.89 -5.93
CA GLY A 57 4.11 -18.49 -5.64
C GLY A 57 4.98 -17.54 -6.47
N VAL A 58 5.35 -17.90 -7.70
CA VAL A 58 6.19 -17.04 -8.57
C VAL A 58 5.59 -15.66 -8.86
N PHE A 59 4.27 -15.51 -8.71
CA PHE A 59 3.53 -14.25 -8.81
C PHE A 59 2.88 -13.83 -7.47
N ALA A 60 3.18 -14.50 -6.37
CA ALA A 60 2.54 -14.25 -5.08
C ALA A 60 2.93 -12.88 -4.51
N TYR A 61 2.01 -12.28 -3.75
CA TYR A 61 2.37 -11.18 -2.87
C TYR A 61 3.34 -11.66 -1.78
N PRO A 62 4.19 -10.76 -1.23
CA PRO A 62 4.88 -11.04 0.01
C PRO A 62 3.89 -11.14 1.16
N GLU A 63 4.21 -11.97 2.15
CA GLU A 63 3.42 -12.19 3.35
C GLU A 63 4.25 -11.94 4.59
N LEU A 64 3.69 -11.22 5.54
CA LEU A 64 4.27 -11.01 6.86
C LEU A 64 3.50 -11.85 7.89
N THR A 65 4.23 -12.71 8.60
CA THR A 65 3.71 -13.50 9.72
C THR A 65 4.34 -13.02 11.02
N LEU A 66 3.51 -12.74 12.02
CA LEU A 66 3.89 -12.43 13.39
C LEU A 66 3.39 -13.56 14.29
N ARG A 67 4.30 -14.17 15.05
CA ARG A 67 3.96 -15.16 16.09
C ARG A 67 4.16 -14.53 17.45
N PHE A 68 3.10 -14.54 18.23
CA PHE A 68 3.11 -14.08 19.61
C PHE A 68 2.84 -15.27 20.52
N ALA A 69 3.92 -15.88 21.00
CA ALA A 69 3.87 -16.86 22.08
C ALA A 69 3.96 -16.07 23.38
N SER A 70 2.93 -16.10 24.22
CA SER A 70 3.06 -15.53 25.55
C SER A 70 2.31 -16.35 26.59
N ASP A 71 3.10 -16.79 27.56
CA ASP A 71 2.65 -17.41 28.81
C ASP A 71 2.37 -16.33 29.89
N VAL A 72 2.72 -15.08 29.60
CA VAL A 72 2.63 -13.92 30.51
C VAL A 72 1.55 -12.96 30.00
N PRO A 73 0.80 -12.29 30.89
CA PRO A 73 -0.15 -11.27 30.47
C PRO A 73 0.53 -10.21 29.59
N PRO A 74 0.00 -9.89 28.40
CA PRO A 74 0.60 -8.91 27.52
C PRO A 74 0.66 -7.54 28.22
N PRO A 75 1.73 -6.75 28.01
CA PRO A 75 1.71 -5.37 28.42
C PRO A 75 0.59 -4.62 27.70
N TYR A 76 -0.01 -3.66 28.40
CA TYR A 76 -1.04 -2.77 27.88
C TYR A 76 -0.42 -1.39 27.63
N PRO A 77 0.30 -1.19 26.52
CA PRO A 77 0.83 0.13 26.20
C PRO A 77 -0.34 1.10 25.98
N ALA A 78 -0.15 2.36 26.37
CA ALA A 78 -1.20 3.39 26.36
C ALA A 78 -1.69 3.79 24.96
N ARG A 79 -0.98 3.35 23.92
CA ARG A 79 -1.31 3.58 22.50
C ARG A 79 -2.56 2.82 22.07
N ALA A 80 -3.29 3.38 21.10
CA ALA A 80 -4.52 2.77 20.58
C ALA A 80 -4.27 1.68 19.52
N PHE A 81 -3.08 1.64 18.92
CA PHE A 81 -2.72 0.78 17.77
C PHE A 81 -1.54 -0.15 18.08
N ALA A 82 -1.21 -1.06 17.14
CA ALA A 82 -0.29 -2.21 17.24
C ALA A 82 -0.23 -2.88 18.63
N ARG A 83 -1.40 -3.27 19.11
CA ARG A 83 -1.56 -4.03 20.35
C ARG A 83 -1.89 -5.47 20.04
N LEU A 84 -1.32 -6.38 20.81
CA LEU A 84 -1.63 -7.80 20.75
C LEU A 84 -2.50 -8.17 21.95
N ASN A 85 -3.72 -8.63 21.67
CA ASN A 85 -4.69 -8.95 22.71
C ASN A 85 -4.63 -10.42 23.14
N GLN A 86 -4.17 -11.32 22.27
CA GLN A 86 -4.17 -12.76 22.49
C GLN A 86 -2.91 -13.38 21.89
N PRO A 87 -2.31 -14.40 22.54
CA PRO A 87 -1.31 -15.23 21.90
C PRO A 87 -1.85 -15.87 20.62
N GLY A 88 -0.98 -16.08 19.64
CA GLY A 88 -1.33 -16.71 18.38
C GLY A 88 -0.48 -16.27 17.21
N THR A 89 -0.88 -16.72 16.02
CA THR A 89 -0.27 -16.32 14.76
C THR A 89 -1.12 -15.22 14.11
N TYR A 90 -0.47 -14.14 13.72
CA TYR A 90 -1.04 -13.04 12.98
C TYR A 90 -0.39 -12.97 11.61
N ARG A 91 -1.15 -12.75 10.55
CA ARG A 91 -0.64 -12.79 9.18
C ARG A 91 -1.32 -11.76 8.31
N THR A 92 -0.60 -11.23 7.34
CA THR A 92 -1.18 -10.44 6.27
C THR A 92 -0.29 -10.46 5.02
N SER A 93 -0.90 -10.46 3.84
CA SER A 93 -0.20 -10.20 2.59
C SER A 93 -0.01 -8.68 2.41
N ILE A 94 1.11 -8.27 1.82
CA ILE A 94 1.47 -6.85 1.66
C ILE A 94 1.53 -6.47 0.18
N ALA A 95 0.74 -5.47 -0.21
CA ALA A 95 0.89 -4.80 -1.50
C ALA A 95 1.87 -3.62 -1.37
N ASP A 96 2.68 -3.40 -2.40
CA ASP A 96 3.66 -2.30 -2.52
C ASP A 96 4.45 -2.02 -1.21
N PRO A 97 5.30 -2.98 -0.75
CA PRO A 97 6.01 -2.83 0.52
C PRO A 97 6.89 -1.58 0.58
N ALA A 98 7.43 -1.14 -0.56
CA ALA A 98 8.25 0.07 -0.65
C ALA A 98 7.43 1.34 -0.34
N LEU A 99 6.20 1.44 -0.87
CA LEU A 99 5.28 2.54 -0.53
C LEU A 99 4.95 2.58 0.96
N PHE A 100 4.72 1.41 1.57
CA PHE A 100 4.33 1.30 2.97
C PHE A 100 5.50 1.13 3.94
N ARG A 101 6.76 1.13 3.48
CA ARG A 101 7.94 0.88 4.31
C ARG A 101 7.97 1.73 5.59
N PRO A 102 7.73 3.06 5.55
CA PRO A 102 7.73 3.86 6.78
C PRO A 102 6.65 3.44 7.77
N TYR A 103 5.44 3.13 7.28
CA TYR A 103 4.33 2.66 8.11
C TYR A 103 4.65 1.29 8.74
N LEU A 104 5.10 0.33 7.93
CA LEU A 104 5.45 -1.01 8.40
C LEU A 104 6.57 -0.94 9.43
N LYS A 105 7.62 -0.15 9.19
CA LYS A 105 8.73 0.03 10.14
C LYS A 105 8.25 0.58 11.48
N GLU A 106 7.38 1.58 11.47
CA GLU A 106 6.79 2.16 12.70
C GLU A 106 5.95 1.12 13.46
N GLN A 107 5.05 0.41 12.77
CA GLN A 107 4.19 -0.59 13.42
C GLN A 107 4.99 -1.76 14.00
N LEU A 108 5.94 -2.30 13.24
CA LEU A 108 6.78 -3.41 13.69
C LEU A 108 7.73 -2.98 14.80
N GLY A 109 8.25 -1.74 14.75
CA GLY A 109 9.08 -1.18 15.81
C GLY A 109 8.35 -1.17 17.15
N HIS A 110 7.07 -0.76 17.16
CA HIS A 110 6.27 -0.84 18.37
C HIS A 110 6.01 -2.28 18.81
N LEU A 111 5.62 -3.17 17.90
CA LEU A 111 5.29 -4.56 18.24
C LEU A 111 6.49 -5.31 18.83
N VAL A 112 7.67 -5.16 18.22
CA VAL A 112 8.92 -5.78 18.69
C VAL A 112 9.41 -5.17 20.00
N SER A 113 9.19 -3.87 20.21
CA SER A 113 9.56 -3.21 21.47
C SER A 113 8.63 -3.60 22.64
N ASP A 114 7.34 -3.77 22.36
CA ASP A 114 6.32 -3.99 23.40
C ASP A 114 6.12 -5.49 23.69
N TYR A 115 6.38 -6.38 22.73
CA TYR A 115 6.05 -7.80 22.81
C TYR A 115 7.22 -8.69 22.38
N SER A 116 7.38 -9.83 23.05
CA SER A 116 8.27 -10.90 22.58
C SER A 116 7.61 -11.62 21.40
N VAL A 117 7.87 -11.15 20.18
CA VAL A 117 7.28 -11.67 18.94
C VAL A 117 8.34 -12.19 18.00
N GLN A 118 7.97 -13.17 17.18
CA GLN A 118 8.76 -13.63 16.05
C GLN A 118 8.12 -13.15 14.76
N LEU A 119 8.88 -12.47 13.92
CA LEU A 119 8.48 -12.03 12.58
C LEU A 119 9.11 -12.94 11.52
N GLU A 120 8.32 -13.30 10.53
CA GLU A 120 8.71 -14.13 9.40
C GLU A 120 8.14 -13.54 8.10
N VAL A 121 8.95 -13.52 7.04
CA VAL A 121 8.54 -13.09 5.70
C VAL A 121 8.48 -14.29 4.78
N GLY A 122 7.38 -14.41 4.03
CA GLY A 122 7.15 -15.49 3.07
C GLY A 122 6.40 -15.01 1.83
N ARG A 123 5.88 -15.97 1.07
CA ARG A 123 4.97 -15.73 -0.06
C ARG A 123 3.55 -16.09 0.36
N SER A 124 2.58 -15.23 0.03
CA SER A 124 1.17 -15.52 0.27
C SER A 124 0.64 -16.59 -0.69
N SER A 125 -0.57 -17.07 -0.42
CA SER A 125 -1.34 -17.85 -1.39
C SER A 125 -1.90 -17.01 -2.54
N ASP A 126 -2.02 -15.70 -2.35
CA ASP A 126 -2.61 -14.78 -3.34
C ASP A 126 -1.58 -14.33 -4.37
N GLU A 127 -1.92 -14.45 -5.65
CA GLU A 127 -1.12 -13.95 -6.76
C GLU A 127 -1.50 -12.51 -7.12
N ILE A 128 -0.52 -11.70 -7.52
CA ILE A 128 -0.70 -10.31 -7.97
C ILE A 128 -1.52 -10.29 -9.27
N PRO A 129 -2.69 -9.62 -9.32
CA PRO A 129 -3.45 -9.46 -10.55
C PRO A 129 -2.66 -8.73 -11.64
N TYR A 130 -2.74 -9.23 -12.87
CA TYR A 130 -1.95 -8.71 -13.99
C TYR A 130 -2.20 -7.23 -14.28
N GLN A 131 -3.39 -6.69 -13.96
CA GLN A 131 -3.68 -5.27 -14.19
C GLN A 131 -2.80 -4.34 -13.36
N TYR A 132 -2.26 -4.79 -12.22
CA TYR A 132 -1.48 -3.95 -11.32
C TYR A 132 0.01 -3.90 -11.66
N VAL A 133 0.47 -4.70 -12.63
CA VAL A 133 1.85 -4.65 -13.16
C VAL A 133 1.91 -4.04 -14.57
N LEU A 134 0.76 -3.85 -15.22
CA LEU A 134 0.66 -3.15 -16.48
C LEU A 134 0.62 -1.64 -16.21
N ASP A 135 1.77 -1.00 -16.23
CA ASP A 135 1.81 0.47 -16.30
C ASP A 135 1.08 0.93 -17.57
N GLY A 136 0.15 1.87 -17.42
CA GLY A 136 -0.87 2.25 -18.43
C GLY A 136 -0.39 2.70 -19.82
N SER A 137 0.92 2.63 -20.12
CA SER A 137 1.51 2.86 -21.44
C SER A 137 2.22 1.64 -22.05
N ALA A 138 2.43 0.56 -21.29
CA ALA A 138 3.12 -0.67 -21.71
C ALA A 138 2.14 -1.83 -21.99
N GLY A 139 0.90 -1.51 -22.34
CA GLY A 139 -0.13 -2.50 -22.63
C GLY A 139 0.31 -3.46 -23.75
N LEU A 140 0.08 -4.75 -23.53
CA LEU A 140 0.21 -5.77 -24.57
C LEU A 140 -0.87 -5.51 -25.63
N THR A 141 -0.52 -4.83 -26.72
CA THR A 141 -1.50 -4.40 -27.74
C THR A 141 -2.05 -5.54 -28.59
N ASN A 142 -1.43 -6.72 -28.50
CA ASN A 142 -1.75 -7.90 -29.33
C ASN A 142 -2.45 -9.03 -28.56
N VAL A 143 -2.85 -8.82 -27.30
CA VAL A 143 -3.60 -9.78 -26.49
C VAL A 143 -4.81 -9.09 -25.88
N GLY A 144 -6.00 -9.66 -26.06
CA GLY A 144 -7.22 -9.11 -25.49
C GLY A 144 -7.32 -9.38 -23.98
N SER A 145 -7.96 -8.49 -23.22
CA SER A 145 -8.20 -8.69 -21.78
C SER A 145 -8.91 -10.01 -21.43
N PRO A 146 -9.93 -10.49 -22.19
CA PRO A 146 -10.57 -11.78 -21.88
C PRO A 146 -9.63 -12.97 -22.00
N GLU A 147 -8.63 -12.89 -22.87
CA GLU A 147 -7.62 -13.93 -23.04
C GLU A 147 -6.64 -13.91 -21.87
N LEU A 148 -6.15 -12.71 -21.49
CA LEU A 148 -5.25 -12.55 -20.33
C LEU A 148 -5.89 -13.02 -19.03
N THR A 149 -7.16 -12.68 -18.77
CA THR A 149 -7.88 -13.11 -17.56
C THR A 149 -8.04 -14.63 -17.44
N ARG A 150 -7.97 -15.39 -18.54
CA ARG A 150 -8.00 -16.86 -18.48
C ARG A 150 -6.67 -17.50 -18.11
N VAL A 151 -5.57 -16.80 -18.37
CA VAL A 151 -4.21 -17.34 -18.24
C VAL A 151 -3.49 -16.79 -17.02
N PHE A 152 -3.71 -15.53 -16.70
CA PHE A 152 -3.04 -14.79 -15.64
C PHE A 152 -3.96 -14.51 -14.45
N PRO A 153 -3.38 -14.26 -13.26
CA PRO A 153 -4.14 -13.86 -12.09
C PRO A 153 -4.92 -12.57 -12.37
N ALA A 154 -6.19 -12.56 -12.02
CA ALA A 154 -7.07 -11.41 -12.16
C ALA A 154 -7.81 -11.17 -10.82
N PRO A 155 -8.31 -9.95 -10.56
CA PRO A 155 -8.98 -9.63 -9.32
C PRO A 155 -10.33 -10.33 -9.32
N ASP A 156 -10.55 -11.16 -8.32
CA ASP A 156 -11.88 -11.66 -7.99
C ASP A 156 -12.48 -10.74 -6.92
N LEU A 157 -13.58 -10.05 -7.25
CA LEU A 157 -14.25 -9.13 -6.34
C LEU A 157 -14.74 -9.83 -5.08
N ILE A 158 -15.00 -11.15 -5.13
CA ILE A 158 -15.40 -11.92 -3.95
C ILE A 158 -14.25 -12.01 -2.93
N ASN A 159 -13.00 -11.98 -3.38
CA ASN A 159 -11.82 -12.08 -2.53
C ASN A 159 -11.27 -10.70 -2.10
N ILE A 160 -11.97 -9.62 -2.45
CA ILE A 160 -11.59 -8.26 -2.07
C ILE A 160 -12.54 -7.81 -0.96
N GLY A 161 -12.10 -8.03 0.28
CA GLY A 161 -12.92 -7.89 1.47
C GLY A 161 -12.55 -6.71 2.38
N ASP A 162 -13.53 -6.29 3.20
CA ASP A 162 -13.44 -5.25 4.23
C ASP A 162 -13.68 -5.81 5.64
N GLU A 163 -13.77 -7.14 5.78
CA GLU A 163 -14.36 -7.79 6.95
C GLU A 163 -13.59 -7.48 8.24
N VAL A 164 -12.27 -7.35 8.16
CA VAL A 164 -11.45 -6.99 9.33
C VAL A 164 -11.71 -5.55 9.75
N ALA A 165 -11.80 -4.62 8.80
CA ALA A 165 -12.08 -3.20 9.07
C ALA A 165 -13.51 -2.98 9.57
N ASP A 166 -14.48 -3.74 9.04
CA ASP A 166 -15.89 -3.70 9.43
C ASP A 166 -16.17 -4.44 10.75
N GLY A 167 -15.18 -5.15 11.31
CA GLY A 167 -15.36 -5.98 12.50
C GLY A 167 -16.23 -7.21 12.26
N GLN A 168 -16.40 -7.61 11.00
CA GLN A 168 -17.18 -8.77 10.55
C GLN A 168 -16.31 -9.99 10.23
N TRP A 169 -15.00 -9.91 10.45
CA TRP A 169 -14.10 -11.03 10.20
C TRP A 169 -14.40 -12.19 11.15
N HIS A 170 -14.76 -13.33 10.56
CA HIS A 170 -14.97 -14.60 11.26
C HIS A 170 -14.05 -15.64 10.60
N SER A 171 -13.06 -16.14 11.33
CA SER A 171 -12.18 -17.17 10.79
C SER A 171 -12.80 -18.56 10.90
N PRO A 172 -12.73 -19.39 9.84
CA PRO A 172 -12.92 -20.83 9.96
C PRO A 172 -11.73 -21.50 10.70
N ASP A 173 -10.54 -20.89 10.66
CA ASP A 173 -9.36 -21.34 11.42
C ASP A 173 -9.00 -20.33 12.52
N PRO A 174 -9.32 -20.61 13.79
CA PRO A 174 -9.01 -19.70 14.89
C PRO A 174 -7.51 -19.57 15.19
N SER A 175 -6.65 -20.38 14.55
CA SER A 175 -5.20 -20.39 14.80
C SER A 175 -4.44 -19.25 14.12
N VAL A 176 -5.02 -18.62 13.08
CA VAL A 176 -4.43 -17.49 12.34
C VAL A 176 -5.38 -16.29 12.37
N ARG A 177 -4.84 -15.12 12.70
CA ARG A 177 -5.56 -13.85 12.81
C ARG A 177 -5.00 -12.81 11.82
N PRO A 178 -5.79 -11.80 11.42
CA PRO A 178 -5.28 -10.73 10.57
C PRO A 178 -4.28 -9.85 11.32
N LEU A 179 -3.13 -9.58 10.71
CA LEU A 179 -2.12 -8.65 11.26
C LEU A 179 -2.43 -7.17 10.93
N SER A 180 -3.14 -6.92 9.84
CA SER A 180 -3.55 -5.59 9.38
C SER A 180 -5.04 -5.56 9.04
N LEU A 181 -5.59 -4.35 8.86
CA LEU A 181 -6.99 -4.16 8.48
C LEU A 181 -7.28 -4.60 7.04
N PHE A 182 -6.28 -4.49 6.15
CA PHE A 182 -6.40 -4.82 4.74
C PHE A 182 -5.25 -5.71 4.32
N ASP A 183 -5.56 -6.68 3.46
CA ASP A 183 -4.59 -7.54 2.79
C ASP A 183 -4.05 -6.88 1.51
N ALA A 184 -3.18 -7.60 0.79
CA ALA A 184 -2.58 -7.08 -0.43
C ALA A 184 -3.58 -6.85 -1.55
N LEU A 185 -4.51 -7.79 -1.80
CA LEU A 185 -5.46 -7.70 -2.91
C LEU A 185 -6.36 -6.47 -2.76
N ARG A 186 -6.87 -6.24 -1.54
CA ARG A 186 -7.69 -5.09 -1.22
C ARG A 186 -6.92 -3.78 -1.30
N THR A 187 -5.67 -3.79 -0.84
CA THR A 187 -4.80 -2.62 -0.89
C THR A 187 -4.48 -2.22 -2.33
N ASP A 188 -4.02 -3.15 -3.18
CA ASP A 188 -3.70 -2.86 -4.58
C ASP A 188 -4.94 -2.41 -5.37
N PHE A 189 -6.10 -3.03 -5.14
CA PHE A 189 -7.37 -2.58 -5.71
C PHE A 189 -7.66 -1.11 -5.35
N SER A 190 -7.50 -0.78 -4.08
CA SER A 190 -7.74 0.57 -3.57
C SER A 190 -6.73 1.57 -4.11
N LEU A 191 -5.44 1.21 -4.21
CA LEU A 191 -4.40 2.06 -4.81
C LEU A 191 -4.68 2.37 -6.28
N ALA A 192 -5.11 1.36 -7.06
CA ALA A 192 -5.50 1.54 -8.45
C ALA A 192 -6.71 2.47 -8.59
N ARG A 193 -7.72 2.29 -7.73
CA ARG A 193 -8.92 3.14 -7.69
C ARG A 193 -8.61 4.56 -7.24
N LEU A 194 -7.76 4.72 -6.23
CA LEU A 194 -7.31 6.02 -5.73
C LEU A 194 -6.69 6.82 -6.88
N ARG A 195 -5.71 6.25 -7.58
CA ARG A 195 -5.10 6.89 -8.76
C ARG A 195 -6.11 7.25 -9.84
N HIS A 196 -7.05 6.34 -10.14
CA HIS A 196 -8.07 6.57 -11.15
C HIS A 196 -8.99 7.75 -10.80
N TYR A 197 -9.52 7.76 -9.58
CA TYR A 197 -10.49 8.76 -9.13
C TYR A 197 -9.85 10.11 -8.83
N THR A 198 -8.61 10.13 -8.33
CA THR A 198 -7.95 11.37 -7.91
C THR A 198 -7.05 11.98 -8.97
N GLY A 199 -6.58 11.19 -9.92
CA GLY A 199 -5.65 11.63 -10.95
C GLY A 199 -4.24 11.91 -10.43
N THR A 200 -3.91 11.44 -9.23
CA THR A 200 -2.62 11.66 -8.58
C THR A 200 -2.00 10.34 -8.10
N PRO A 201 -0.66 10.24 -8.01
CA PRO A 201 0.01 9.08 -7.44
C PRO A 201 -0.32 8.88 -5.95
N ALA A 202 -0.55 7.63 -5.54
CA ALA A 202 -0.79 7.28 -4.14
C ALA A 202 0.33 7.75 -3.19
N LYS A 203 1.59 7.68 -3.63
CA LYS A 203 2.76 8.16 -2.85
C LYS A 203 2.72 9.66 -2.51
N HIS A 204 1.85 10.45 -3.14
CA HIS A 204 1.70 11.88 -2.84
C HIS A 204 0.64 12.14 -1.76
N PHE A 205 -0.15 11.13 -1.36
CA PHE A 205 -1.10 11.29 -0.27
C PHE A 205 -0.40 11.58 1.04
N GLN A 206 -0.99 12.50 1.80
CA GLN A 206 -0.45 12.98 3.07
C GLN A 206 -1.31 12.45 4.21
N ARG A 207 -0.76 12.44 5.43
CA ARG A 207 -1.45 11.92 6.63
C ARG A 207 -2.73 12.69 6.96
N TYR A 208 -2.76 14.00 6.68
CA TYR A 208 -3.89 14.86 6.96
C TYR A 208 -4.73 15.07 5.69
N VAL A 209 -5.94 14.52 5.68
CA VAL A 209 -6.85 14.58 4.55
C VAL A 209 -8.02 15.52 4.85
N LEU A 210 -8.28 16.45 3.94
CA LEU A 210 -9.42 17.33 3.91
C LEU A 210 -10.34 16.92 2.76
N PHE A 211 -11.64 16.85 3.03
CA PHE A 211 -12.66 16.65 2.01
C PHE A 211 -13.41 17.95 1.77
N THR A 212 -13.69 18.22 0.50
CA THR A 212 -14.57 19.31 0.09
C THR A 212 -15.54 18.83 -0.98
N ASN A 213 -16.73 19.42 -1.02
CA ASN A 213 -17.72 19.22 -2.07
C ASN A 213 -17.82 20.42 -3.01
N TYR A 214 -16.96 21.43 -2.85
CA TYR A 214 -17.12 22.70 -3.53
C TYR A 214 -15.80 23.28 -4.06
N ILE A 215 -15.81 23.63 -5.34
CA ILE A 215 -14.59 23.96 -6.10
C ILE A 215 -13.86 25.20 -5.55
N ARG A 216 -14.54 26.15 -4.91
CA ARG A 216 -13.88 27.32 -4.33
C ARG A 216 -12.83 26.95 -3.28
N TYR A 217 -13.06 25.90 -2.48
CA TYR A 217 -12.06 25.44 -1.52
C TYR A 217 -10.81 24.87 -2.18
N VAL A 218 -10.95 24.32 -3.39
CA VAL A 218 -9.80 23.83 -4.18
C VAL A 218 -8.97 25.01 -4.67
N GLU A 219 -9.62 26.05 -5.19
CA GLU A 219 -8.93 27.26 -5.68
C GLU A 219 -8.16 27.95 -4.55
N GLU A 220 -8.79 28.13 -3.38
CA GLU A 220 -8.14 28.70 -2.20
C GLU A 220 -6.98 27.81 -1.70
N PHE A 221 -7.13 26.49 -1.74
CA PHE A 221 -6.06 25.57 -1.33
C PHE A 221 -4.87 25.60 -2.29
N ILE A 222 -5.11 25.77 -3.60
CA ILE A 222 -4.05 25.95 -4.59
C ILE A 222 -3.27 27.22 -4.28
N ASP A 223 -3.95 28.33 -4.00
CA ASP A 223 -3.31 29.61 -3.71
C ASP A 223 -2.49 29.53 -2.42
N PHE A 224 -3.07 28.97 -1.36
CA PHE A 224 -2.35 28.67 -0.12
C PHE A 224 -1.11 27.81 -0.36
N ALA A 225 -1.22 26.77 -1.19
CA ALA A 225 -0.10 25.88 -1.49
C ALA A 225 1.03 26.60 -2.24
N ILE A 226 0.71 27.46 -3.20
CA ILE A 226 1.70 28.24 -3.94
C ILE A 226 2.43 29.20 -2.99
N ASP A 227 1.70 29.94 -2.15
CA ASP A 227 2.28 30.84 -1.15
C ASP A 227 3.18 30.07 -0.17
N ALA A 228 2.72 28.91 0.29
CA ALA A 228 3.46 28.06 1.20
C ALA A 228 4.74 27.47 0.57
N LEU A 229 4.76 27.23 -0.74
CA LEU A 229 5.99 26.83 -1.46
C LEU A 229 6.92 28.01 -1.72
N GLY A 230 6.40 29.23 -1.77
CA GLY A 230 7.19 30.46 -1.91
C GLY A 230 7.93 30.87 -0.64
N ASP A 231 7.39 30.51 0.52
CA ASP A 231 8.04 30.74 1.82
C ASP A 231 9.22 29.76 2.03
N LYS A 232 10.42 30.32 2.21
CA LYS A 232 11.65 29.56 2.48
C LYS A 232 11.63 28.87 3.84
N ASN A 233 10.81 29.34 4.78
CA ASN A 233 10.69 28.78 6.13
C ASN A 233 9.58 27.73 6.25
N SER A 234 8.74 27.59 5.22
CA SER A 234 7.67 26.59 5.20
C SER A 234 8.24 25.17 5.20
N GLY A 235 7.58 24.23 5.88
CA GLY A 235 7.94 22.80 5.86
C GLY A 235 7.51 22.06 4.59
N TYR A 236 6.75 22.71 3.70
CA TYR A 236 6.23 22.09 2.47
C TYR A 236 7.18 22.29 1.30
N HIS A 237 7.48 21.22 0.57
CA HIS A 237 8.53 21.24 -0.47
C HIS A 237 8.03 20.92 -1.88
N ARG A 238 6.80 20.40 -2.02
CA ARG A 238 6.22 20.06 -3.32
C ARG A 238 4.71 20.20 -3.29
N PHE A 239 4.09 20.51 -4.43
CA PHE A 239 2.66 20.44 -4.62
C PHE A 239 2.33 19.50 -5.79
N SER A 240 1.43 18.54 -5.58
CA SER A 240 0.96 17.63 -6.63
C SER A 240 -0.53 17.82 -6.86
N ALA A 241 -0.90 18.05 -8.11
CA ALA A 241 -2.28 18.12 -8.59
C ALA A 241 -2.46 17.16 -9.79
N PRO A 242 -3.69 16.92 -10.24
CA PRO A 242 -3.91 16.03 -11.38
C PRO A 242 -3.29 16.63 -12.65
N GLY A 243 -2.22 16.01 -13.14
CA GLY A 243 -1.49 16.46 -14.33
C GLY A 243 -0.50 17.61 -14.11
N ALA A 244 -0.23 18.02 -12.87
CA ALA A 244 0.75 19.06 -12.56
C ALA A 244 1.51 18.76 -11.25
N VAL A 245 2.81 19.03 -11.24
CA VAL A 245 3.65 18.95 -10.05
C VAL A 245 4.50 20.22 -9.99
N LEU A 246 4.52 20.88 -8.83
CA LEU A 246 5.33 22.05 -8.56
C LEU A 246 6.34 21.72 -7.46
N GLU A 247 7.58 22.14 -7.64
CA GLU A 247 8.62 22.04 -6.62
C GLU A 247 8.79 23.39 -5.91
N ARG A 248 9.33 23.37 -4.68
CA ARG A 248 9.65 24.61 -3.96
C ARG A 248 10.56 25.51 -4.78
N GLY A 249 10.17 26.77 -4.92
CA GLY A 249 10.94 27.77 -5.66
C GLY A 249 10.77 27.72 -7.18
N GLU A 250 10.08 26.70 -7.71
CA GLU A 250 9.73 26.58 -9.14
C GLU A 250 8.25 26.96 -9.35
N LEU A 251 7.93 28.23 -9.12
CA LEU A 251 6.54 28.74 -9.07
C LEU A 251 6.15 29.61 -10.26
N ASP A 252 7.00 29.70 -11.29
CA ASP A 252 6.69 30.44 -12.51
C ASP A 252 5.42 29.88 -13.18
N ASP A 253 4.43 30.75 -13.40
CA ASP A 253 3.13 30.38 -13.95
C ASP A 253 2.41 29.22 -13.23
N ALA A 254 2.71 28.99 -11.95
CA ALA A 254 2.20 27.86 -11.15
C ALA A 254 0.69 27.65 -11.29
N ARG A 255 -0.10 28.73 -11.21
CA ARG A 255 -1.55 28.67 -11.34
C ARG A 255 -2.01 28.24 -12.74
N ALA A 256 -1.33 28.70 -13.79
CA ALA A 256 -1.63 28.31 -15.16
C ALA A 256 -1.29 26.82 -15.40
N GLN A 257 -0.17 26.34 -14.85
CA GLN A 257 0.21 24.92 -14.92
C GLN A 257 -0.86 24.02 -14.29
N ILE A 258 -1.34 24.37 -13.09
CA ILE A 258 -2.39 23.60 -12.40
C ILE A 258 -3.72 23.67 -13.17
N ALA A 259 -4.09 24.85 -13.68
CA ALA A 259 -5.32 25.04 -14.45
C ALA A 259 -5.34 24.23 -15.77
N ALA A 260 -4.17 24.04 -16.39
CA ALA A 260 -3.96 23.22 -17.58
C ALA A 260 -3.91 21.71 -17.29
N GLY A 261 -3.94 21.32 -16.00
CA GLY A 261 -3.93 19.92 -15.57
C GLY A 261 -5.15 19.10 -15.99
N THR A 262 -5.16 17.83 -15.61
CA THR A 262 -6.15 16.83 -16.07
C THR A 262 -7.31 16.64 -15.11
N TRP A 263 -7.50 17.49 -14.11
CA TRP A 263 -8.50 17.31 -13.04
C TRP A 263 -9.93 17.03 -13.56
N ARG A 264 -10.33 17.62 -14.70
CA ARG A 264 -11.66 17.37 -15.32
C ARG A 264 -11.88 15.93 -15.77
N LYS A 265 -10.83 15.13 -15.91
CA LYS A 265 -10.90 13.70 -16.28
C LYS A 265 -11.16 12.79 -15.07
N HIS A 266 -11.18 13.35 -13.86
CA HIS A 266 -11.17 12.60 -12.60
C HIS A 266 -12.41 12.96 -11.77
N GLN A 267 -13.08 11.93 -11.23
CA GLN A 267 -14.33 12.10 -10.47
C GLN A 267 -14.12 12.81 -9.15
N MET A 268 -13.01 12.52 -8.45
CA MET A 268 -12.69 13.06 -7.14
C MET A 268 -11.25 13.62 -7.11
N PRO A 269 -10.94 14.71 -7.84
CA PRO A 269 -9.59 15.24 -7.95
C PRO A 269 -8.93 15.50 -6.59
N ALA A 270 -7.68 15.08 -6.42
CA ALA A 270 -6.90 15.34 -5.21
C ALA A 270 -5.71 16.26 -5.46
N TYR A 271 -5.38 17.03 -4.42
CA TYR A 271 -4.32 18.02 -4.41
C TYR A 271 -3.50 17.81 -3.14
N HIS A 272 -2.19 17.73 -3.28
CA HIS A 272 -1.29 17.35 -2.20
C HIS A 272 -0.25 18.44 -2.00
N LEU A 273 -0.32 19.14 -0.87
CA LEU A 273 0.77 19.97 -0.39
C LEU A 273 1.69 19.10 0.46
N ILE A 274 2.83 18.73 -0.09
CA ILE A 274 3.69 17.66 0.41
C ILE A 274 4.68 18.22 1.43
N GLY A 275 4.66 17.64 2.63
CA GLY A 275 5.59 17.90 3.72
C GLY A 275 6.55 16.73 3.93
N GLU A 276 7.60 16.95 4.72
CA GLU A 276 8.53 15.88 5.09
C GLU A 276 7.81 14.74 5.81
N GLY A 277 8.18 13.48 5.52
CA GLY A 277 7.57 12.31 6.18
C GLY A 277 6.04 12.18 5.98
N ASN A 278 5.49 12.71 4.89
CA ASN A 278 4.06 12.77 4.59
C ASN A 278 3.24 13.58 5.63
N SER A 279 3.88 14.55 6.31
CA SER A 279 3.22 15.47 7.25
C SER A 279 2.46 16.62 6.57
N GLY A 280 2.30 16.54 5.25
CA GLY A 280 1.59 17.53 4.45
C GLY A 280 0.07 17.49 4.58
N ILE A 281 -0.60 18.17 3.65
CA ILE A 281 -2.07 18.18 3.57
C ILE A 281 -2.50 17.65 2.20
N THR A 282 -3.46 16.73 2.19
CA THR A 282 -4.19 16.33 0.99
C THR A 282 -5.59 16.90 1.02
N LEU A 283 -5.98 17.64 0.00
CA LEU A 283 -7.36 18.03 -0.25
C LEU A 283 -7.93 17.13 -1.35
N VAL A 284 -9.08 16.50 -1.10
CA VAL A 284 -9.83 15.77 -2.11
C VAL A 284 -11.18 16.44 -2.31
N ASN A 285 -11.47 16.83 -3.56
CA ASN A 285 -12.81 17.29 -3.91
C ASN A 285 -13.69 16.07 -4.23
N ILE A 286 -14.50 15.63 -3.27
CA ILE A 286 -15.36 14.46 -3.38
C ILE A 286 -16.62 14.71 -4.22
N GLY A 287 -16.86 15.98 -4.60
CA GLY A 287 -18.08 16.36 -5.29
C GLY A 287 -19.30 16.25 -4.37
N VAL A 288 -20.47 15.96 -4.97
CA VAL A 288 -21.74 15.90 -4.25
C VAL A 288 -22.32 14.49 -4.38
N GLY A 289 -22.55 13.83 -3.24
CA GLY A 289 -23.13 12.50 -3.15
C GLY A 289 -22.83 11.86 -1.78
N PRO A 290 -23.68 10.95 -1.27
CA PRO A 290 -23.40 10.14 -0.08
C PRO A 290 -22.27 9.13 -0.29
#